data_AF-A0A1V5LHE0-F1
#
_entry.id   AF-A0A1V5LHE0-F1
#
_cell.length_a   1.000
_cell.length_b   1.000
_cell.length_c   1.000
_cell.angle_alpha   90.00
_cell.angle_beta   90.00
_cell.angle_gamma   90.00
#
_symmetry.space_group_name_H-M   'P 1'
#
loop_
_entity.id
_entity.type
_entity.pdbx_description
1 polymer ?
#
loop_
_entity_poly.entity_id
_entity_poly.type
_entity_poly.pdbx_seq_one_letter_code
_entity_poly.pdbx_strand_id
1 'polypeptide(L)'
;MFLGLGIAIMVPAAMLSSHGLVSPYFLIAVYFVETLGEMCLSPVGLSTVSKLAPRAFQSMTMGAWFISTALGNKLAGVFSGYFKEDPQSLIYLFGGMAVAALAASAVLFLLTPTIKKLMGEIK
;
A
#
# COMPACT_ATOMS: atom_id res chain seq x y z
N MET A 1 4.39 3.04 3.94
CA MET A 1 4.96 4.40 3.74
C MET A 1 5.08 4.76 2.26
N PHE A 2 5.83 4.02 1.44
CA PHE A 2 6.00 4.31 0.01
C PHE A 2 4.67 4.40 -0.77
N LEU A 3 3.73 3.47 -0.56
CA LEU A 3 2.37 3.53 -1.13
C LEU A 3 1.64 4.84 -0.76
N GLY A 4 1.68 5.23 0.51
CA GLY A 4 1.04 6.47 0.97
C GLY A 4 1.69 7.73 0.39
N LEU A 5 3.01 7.74 0.23
CA LEU A 5 3.75 8.82 -0.44
C LEU A 5 3.47 8.87 -1.94
N GLY A 6 3.38 7.71 -2.61
CA GLY A 6 3.00 7.60 -4.01
C GLY A 6 1.62 8.21 -4.26
N ILE A 7 0.61 7.76 -3.51
CA ILE A 7 -0.76 8.29 -3.64
C ILE A 7 -0.84 9.79 -3.24
N ALA A 8 -0.02 10.24 -2.29
CA ALA A 8 0.03 11.67 -1.92
C ALA A 8 0.49 12.57 -3.09
N ILE A 9 1.32 12.08 -4.02
CA ILE A 9 1.74 12.81 -5.23
C ILE A 9 0.55 13.05 -6.18
N MET A 10 -0.50 12.20 -6.12
CA MET A 10 -1.71 12.36 -6.94
C MET A 10 -2.65 13.46 -6.41
N VAL A 11 -2.54 13.88 -5.15
CA VAL A 11 -3.35 14.96 -4.58
C VAL A 11 -3.08 16.31 -5.29
N PRO A 12 -1.83 16.81 -5.41
CA PRO A 12 -1.57 18.04 -6.16
C PRO A 12 -1.85 17.88 -7.66
N ALA A 13 -1.68 16.67 -8.23
CA ALA A 13 -2.07 16.40 -9.61
C ALA A 13 -3.58 16.57 -9.82
N ALA A 14 -4.41 16.08 -8.90
CA ALA A 14 -5.87 16.25 -8.94
C ALA A 14 -6.30 17.72 -8.77
N MET A 15 -5.60 18.49 -7.93
CA MET A 15 -5.84 19.93 -7.80
C MET A 15 -5.52 20.69 -9.10
N LEU A 16 -4.39 20.39 -9.73
CA LEU A 16 -3.98 21.00 -10.99
C LEU A 16 -4.91 20.60 -12.16
N SER A 17 -5.50 19.41 -12.11
CA SER A 17 -6.47 18.94 -13.10
C SER A 17 -7.75 19.79 -13.14
N SER A 18 -8.07 20.52 -12.08
CA SER A 18 -9.20 21.47 -12.07
C SER A 18 -8.96 22.73 -12.91
N HIS A 19 -7.70 23.03 -13.23
CA HIS A 19 -7.28 24.23 -13.96
C HIS A 19 -6.80 23.94 -15.39
N GLY A 20 -6.75 22.67 -15.82
CA GLY A 20 -6.36 22.29 -17.18
C GLY A 20 -5.68 20.92 -17.27
N LEU A 21 -4.98 20.69 -18.37
CA LEU A 21 -4.22 19.45 -18.61
C LEU A 21 -3.03 19.35 -17.65
N VAL A 22 -2.90 18.19 -17.00
CA VAL A 22 -1.80 17.90 -16.06
C VAL A 22 -0.69 17.14 -16.80
N SER A 23 0.55 17.41 -16.41
CA SER A 23 1.71 16.74 -17.00
C SER A 23 1.76 15.24 -16.68
N PRO A 24 2.14 14.36 -17.63
CA PRO A 24 2.29 12.93 -17.38
C PRO A 24 3.42 12.58 -16.39
N TYR A 25 4.30 13.54 -16.07
CA TYR A 25 5.38 13.32 -15.09
C TYR A 25 4.87 12.94 -13.69
N PHE A 26 3.65 13.35 -13.32
CA PHE A 26 3.05 12.93 -12.04
C PHE A 26 2.82 11.42 -11.98
N LEU A 27 2.35 10.81 -13.08
CA LEU A 27 2.17 9.36 -13.15
C LEU A 27 3.51 8.64 -13.07
N ILE A 28 4.53 9.12 -13.79
CA ILE A 28 5.87 8.55 -13.74
C ILE A 28 6.41 8.57 -12.30
N ALA A 29 6.26 9.69 -11.60
CA ALA A 29 6.70 9.82 -10.21
C ALA A 29 5.96 8.85 -9.26
N VAL A 30 4.65 8.72 -9.41
CA VAL A 30 3.83 7.78 -8.62
C VAL A 30 4.28 6.35 -8.85
N TYR A 31 4.34 5.91 -10.10
CA TYR A 31 4.77 4.55 -10.44
C TYR A 31 6.19 4.26 -9.96
N PHE A 32 7.09 5.24 -10.03
CA PHE A 32 8.46 5.10 -9.53
C PHE A 32 8.48 4.85 -8.01
N VAL A 33 7.74 5.65 -7.23
CA VAL A 33 7.68 5.51 -5.76
C VAL A 33 6.98 4.22 -5.34
N GLU A 34 5.88 3.85 -6.01
CA GLU A 34 5.16 2.60 -5.79
C GLU A 34 6.06 1.38 -6.06
N THR A 35 6.77 1.38 -7.20
CA THR A 35 7.68 0.30 -7.58
C THR A 35 8.83 0.14 -6.57
N LEU A 36 9.39 1.24 -6.06
CA LEU A 36 10.39 1.19 -4.97
C LEU A 36 9.80 0.52 -3.73
N GLY A 37 8.55 0.82 -3.39
CA GLY A 37 7.83 0.18 -2.29
C GLY A 37 7.61 -1.32 -2.51
N GLU A 38 7.21 -1.73 -3.70
CA GLU A 38 7.02 -3.14 -4.06
C GLU A 38 8.33 -3.92 -4.02
N MET A 39 9.44 -3.33 -4.46
CA MET A 39 10.76 -3.95 -4.35
C MET A 39 11.20 -4.18 -2.90
N CYS A 40 10.75 -3.35 -1.95
CA CYS A 40 11.01 -3.62 -0.53
C CYS A 40 10.07 -4.68 0.05
N LEU A 41 8.82 -4.75 -0.42
CA LEU A 41 7.79 -5.64 0.12
C LEU A 41 7.87 -7.07 -0.40
N SER A 42 8.10 -7.28 -1.69
CA SER A 42 8.07 -8.62 -2.28
C SER A 42 9.14 -9.59 -1.74
N PRO A 43 10.43 -9.21 -1.55
CA PRO A 43 11.42 -10.12 -1.01
C PRO A 43 11.28 -10.34 0.50
N VAL A 44 10.90 -9.29 1.25
CA VAL A 44 10.79 -9.35 2.72
C VAL A 44 9.51 -10.05 3.16
N GLY A 45 8.39 -9.81 2.45
CA GLY A 45 7.08 -10.38 2.77
C GLY A 45 7.07 -11.91 2.67
N LEU A 46 7.48 -12.45 1.53
CA LEU A 46 7.54 -13.90 1.32
C LEU A 46 8.57 -14.59 2.23
N SER A 47 9.70 -13.94 2.53
CA SER A 47 10.69 -14.48 3.46
C SER A 47 10.15 -14.54 4.89
N THR A 48 9.42 -13.52 5.34
CA THR A 48 8.85 -13.49 6.69
C THR A 48 7.75 -14.53 6.85
N VAL A 49 6.85 -14.64 5.87
CA VAL A 49 5.77 -15.63 5.87
C VAL A 49 6.31 -17.06 5.92
N SER A 50 7.38 -17.35 5.18
CA SER A 50 8.00 -18.69 5.19
C SER A 50 8.80 -18.99 6.47
N LYS A 51 9.51 -18.01 7.03
CA LYS A 51 10.29 -18.17 8.28
C LYS A 51 9.43 -18.30 9.53
N LEU A 52 8.30 -17.59 9.60
CA LEU A 52 7.38 -17.62 10.75
C LEU A 52 6.33 -18.72 10.69
N ALA A 53 6.17 -19.38 9.54
CA ALA A 53 5.17 -20.43 9.38
C ALA A 53 5.52 -21.67 10.22
N PRO A 54 4.60 -22.17 11.07
CA PRO A 54 4.76 -23.46 11.73
C PRO A 54 4.90 -24.56 10.67
N ARG A 55 5.78 -25.55 10.90
CA ARG A 55 6.04 -26.65 9.94
C ARG A 55 4.77 -27.37 9.47
N ALA A 56 3.75 -27.46 10.33
CA ALA A 56 2.46 -28.08 10.00
C ALA A 56 1.50 -27.20 9.17
N PHE A 57 1.69 -25.87 9.14
CA PHE A 57 0.75 -24.91 8.54
C PHE A 57 1.41 -24.00 7.48
N GLN A 58 2.50 -24.46 6.86
CA GLN A 58 3.22 -23.68 5.84
C GLN A 58 2.35 -23.31 4.64
N SER A 59 1.57 -24.27 4.12
CA SER A 59 0.62 -24.02 3.02
C SER A 59 -0.50 -23.05 3.40
N MET A 60 -0.98 -23.12 4.65
CA MET A 60 -2.03 -22.24 5.16
C MET A 60 -1.55 -20.79 5.34
N THR A 61 -0.30 -20.60 5.76
CA THR A 61 0.30 -19.26 5.92
C THR A 61 0.54 -18.60 4.57
N MET A 62 0.97 -19.36 3.56
CA MET A 62 1.01 -18.89 2.16
C MET A 62 -0.39 -18.60 1.60
N GLY A 63 -1.38 -19.41 1.96
CA GLY A 63 -2.79 -19.14 1.65
C GLY A 63 -3.25 -17.79 2.21
N ALA A 64 -2.91 -17.48 3.46
CA ALA A 64 -3.23 -16.18 4.08
C ALA A 64 -2.55 -15.00 3.36
N TRP A 65 -1.32 -15.16 2.89
CA TRP A 65 -0.63 -14.16 2.07
C TRP A 65 -1.40 -13.86 0.78
N PHE A 66 -1.79 -14.89 0.03
CA PHE A 66 -2.55 -14.70 -1.21
C PHE A 66 -3.96 -14.15 -0.97
N ILE A 67 -4.63 -14.56 0.11
CA ILE A 67 -5.94 -14.00 0.49
C ILE A 67 -5.82 -12.51 0.81
N SER A 68 -4.76 -12.09 1.50
CA SER A 68 -4.48 -10.67 1.76
C SER A 68 -4.34 -9.89 0.44
N THR A 69 -3.59 -10.42 -0.52
CA THR A 69 -3.44 -9.81 -1.86
C THR A 69 -4.77 -9.77 -2.63
N ALA A 70 -5.57 -10.83 -2.57
CA ALA A 70 -6.88 -10.86 -3.21
C ALA A 70 -7.84 -9.83 -2.59
N LEU A 71 -7.83 -9.69 -1.26
CA LEU A 71 -8.62 -8.69 -0.57
C LEU A 71 -8.17 -7.26 -0.93
N GLY A 72 -6.87 -7.03 -1.03
CA GLY A 72 -6.30 -5.76 -1.50
C GLY A 72 -6.80 -5.39 -2.90
N ASN A 73 -6.76 -6.34 -3.84
CA ASN A 73 -7.27 -6.14 -5.20
C ASN A 73 -8.79 -5.89 -5.22
N LYS A 74 -9.56 -6.61 -4.40
CA LYS A 74 -11.00 -6.37 -4.26
C LYS A 74 -11.28 -4.94 -3.77
N LEU A 75 -10.55 -4.48 -2.76
CA LEU A 75 -10.68 -3.12 -2.24
C LEU A 75 -10.29 -2.08 -3.31
N ALA A 76 -9.21 -2.31 -4.05
CA ALA A 76 -8.81 -1.45 -5.17
C ALA A 76 -9.92 -1.33 -6.22
N GLY A 77 -10.60 -2.43 -6.56
CA GLY A 77 -11.77 -2.42 -7.45
C GLY A 77 -12.94 -1.61 -6.91
N VAL A 78 -13.22 -1.69 -5.60
CA VAL A 78 -14.26 -0.88 -4.95
C VAL A 78 -13.89 0.61 -5.00
N PHE A 79 -12.65 0.98 -4.70
CA PHE A 79 -12.19 2.37 -4.75
C PHE A 79 -12.17 2.93 -6.18
N SER A 80 -11.83 2.12 -7.18
CA SER A 80 -11.95 2.47 -8.60
C SER A 80 -13.39 2.85 -8.98
N GLY A 81 -14.40 2.17 -8.42
CA GLY A 81 -15.81 2.50 -8.64
C GLY A 81 -16.25 3.86 -8.07
N TYR A 82 -15.49 4.44 -7.14
CA TYR A 82 -15.73 5.79 -6.60
C TYR A 82 -15.00 6.89 -7.39
N PHE A 83 -14.24 6.52 -8.43
CA PHE A 83 -13.56 7.47 -9.29
C PHE A 83 -14.60 8.26 -10.10
N LYS A 84 -14.75 9.55 -9.78
CA LYS A 84 -15.58 10.48 -10.53
C LYS A 84 -14.66 11.53 -11.15
N GLU A 85 -15.02 12.02 -12.33
CA GLU A 85 -14.25 13.04 -13.06
C GLU A 85 -14.29 14.44 -12.40
N ASP A 86 -14.95 14.56 -11.25
CA ASP A 86 -15.00 15.80 -10.48
C ASP A 86 -13.69 16.01 -9.69
N PRO A 87 -12.99 17.16 -9.85
CA PRO A 87 -11.71 17.40 -9.19
C PRO A 87 -11.77 17.31 -7.66
N GLN A 88 -12.86 17.75 -7.03
CA GLN A 88 -13.01 17.66 -5.58
C GLN A 88 -13.07 16.20 -5.13
N SER A 89 -13.87 15.38 -5.81
CA SER A 89 -13.97 13.94 -5.52
C SER A 89 -12.62 13.20 -5.64
N LEU A 90 -11.78 13.57 -6.60
CA LEU A 90 -10.44 12.98 -6.79
C LEU A 90 -9.48 13.36 -5.65
N ILE A 91 -9.53 14.61 -5.20
CA ILE A 91 -8.72 15.08 -4.06
C ILE A 91 -9.10 14.32 -2.79
N TYR A 92 -10.41 14.16 -2.51
CA TYR A 92 -10.87 13.40 -1.35
C TYR A 92 -10.53 11.91 -1.45
N LEU A 93 -10.65 11.31 -2.63
CA LEU A 93 -10.33 9.90 -2.87
C LEU A 93 -8.84 9.63 -2.65
N PHE A 94 -7.96 10.33 -3.38
CA PHE A 94 -6.52 10.15 -3.27
C PHE A 94 -5.98 10.59 -1.91
N GLY A 95 -6.46 11.70 -1.38
CA GLY A 95 -6.08 12.18 -0.05
C GLY A 95 -6.48 11.19 1.05
N GLY A 96 -7.71 10.67 1.01
CA GLY A 96 -8.18 9.66 1.95
C GLY A 96 -7.36 8.36 1.89
N MET A 97 -7.06 7.88 0.68
CA MET A 97 -6.21 6.69 0.48
C MET A 97 -4.77 6.91 0.97
N ALA A 98 -4.19 8.09 0.70
CA ALA A 98 -2.85 8.44 1.17
C ALA A 98 -2.78 8.47 2.70
N VAL A 99 -3.73 9.13 3.36
CA VAL A 99 -3.82 9.18 4.83
C VAL A 99 -4.02 7.80 5.42
N ALA A 100 -4.92 6.98 4.87
CA ALA A 100 -5.15 5.62 5.32
C ALA A 100 -3.88 4.75 5.21
N ALA A 101 -3.16 4.85 4.08
CA ALA A 101 -1.92 4.12 3.86
C ALA A 101 -0.77 4.58 4.79
N LEU A 102 -0.67 5.88 5.07
CA LEU A 102 0.30 6.43 6.03
C LEU A 102 -0.06 6.03 7.47
N ALA A 103 -1.34 6.09 7.83
CA ALA A 103 -1.82 5.67 9.15
C ALA A 103 -1.54 4.18 9.38
N ALA A 104 -1.86 3.30 8.41
CA ALA A 104 -1.53 1.88 8.48
C ALA A 104 -0.02 1.65 8.65
N SER A 105 0.80 2.44 7.93
CA SER A 105 2.26 2.40 8.06
C SER A 105 2.74 2.83 9.45
N ALA A 106 2.13 3.86 10.05
CA ALA A 106 2.46 4.34 11.38
C ALA A 106 2.05 3.33 12.47
N VAL A 107 0.86 2.74 12.34
CA VAL A 107 0.40 1.66 13.23
C VAL A 107 1.34 0.47 13.17
N LEU A 108 1.76 0.05 11.97
CA LEU A 108 2.72 -1.04 11.83
C LEU A 108 4.08 -0.70 12.46
N PHE A 109 4.54 0.54 12.30
CA PHE A 109 5.78 1.01 12.94
C PHE A 109 5.70 0.95 14.48
N LEU A 110 4.56 1.32 15.06
CA LEU A 110 4.31 1.21 16.50
C LEU A 110 4.21 -0.24 16.98
N LEU A 111 3.68 -1.15 16.15
CA LEU A 111 3.58 -2.58 16.46
C LEU A 111 4.89 -3.34 16.21
N THR A 112 5.82 -2.77 15.42
CA THR A 112 7.12 -3.36 15.11
C THR A 112 7.91 -3.85 16.34
N PRO A 113 8.06 -3.07 17.44
CA PRO A 113 8.76 -3.56 18.64
C PRO A 113 8.10 -4.79 19.26
N THR A 114 6.76 -4.84 19.30
CA THR A 114 6.00 -5.97 19.84
C THR A 114 6.14 -7.20 18.95
N ILE A 115 6.03 -7.03 17.63
CA ILE A 115 6.21 -8.11 16.65
C ILE A 115 7.62 -8.69 16.79
N LYS A 116 8.66 -7.85 16.84
CA LYS A 116 10.05 -8.31 17.02
C LYS A 116 10.25 -9.06 18.34
N LYS A 117 9.57 -8.64 19.42
CA LYS A 117 9.61 -9.34 20.70
C LYS A 117 8.92 -10.71 20.63
N LEU A 118 7.82 -10.83 19.89
CA LEU A 118 7.09 -12.09 19.69
C LEU A 118 7.80 -13.06 18.73
N MET A 119 8.63 -12.54 17.81
CA MET A 119 9.47 -13.34 16.90
C MET A 119 10.69 -14.00 17.58
N GLY A 120 10.79 -13.95 18.92
CA GLY A 120 11.90 -14.42 19.76
C GLY A 120 12.98 -15.28 19.09
N GLU A 121 14.20 -14.75 19.01
CA GLU A 121 15.45 -15.40 18.53
C GLU A 121 15.38 -16.30 17.28
N ILE A 122 14.41 -16.11 16.38
CA ILE A 122 14.48 -16.75 15.07
C ILE A 122 15.44 -15.93 14.19
N LYS A 123 16.72 -16.35 14.16
CA LYS A 123 17.75 -15.87 13.21
C LYS A 123 17.35 -16.11 11.75
#